data_AF-A0A9Q4B9L6-F1
#
_entry.id   AF-A0A9Q4B9L6-F1
#
_cell.length_a   1.000
_cell.length_b   1.000
_cell.length_c   1.000
_cell.angle_alpha   90.00
_cell.angle_beta   90.00
_cell.angle_gamma   90.00
#
_symmetry.space_group_name_H-M   'P 1'
#
loop_
_entity.id
_entity.type
_entity.pdbx_description
1 polymer ?
#
loop_
_entity_poly.entity_id
_entity_poly.type
_entity_poly.pdbx_seq_one_letter_code
_entity_poly.pdbx_strand_id
1 'polypeptide(L)'
;MDLETRQLQKILDDAHQLPEILLLKPVTTSTNDDVREIALKGVQSVLVCSTRQTQGRGQRQRQWVSPEGNIYLSTLLNTRTAIDGRLALEIALNILQMPSLQDLDLQVKWPNDLYSCQGKWGGILVEPISPHQFIVGVGINLEPVPKAQIDQHATSLRELGLQDISRIQLIAELFMAIQQASAWFDHDCYNLAARFNHYAAFKDQAVEFEHLSGVCSGIFLGIQDDGSVTIETSDGLKQFYQGRLRCLDTSL
;
A
#
# COMPACT_ATOMS: atom_id res chain seq x y z
N MET A 1 6.38 -4.87 28.38
CA MET A 1 5.87 -4.00 27.31
C MET A 1 6.74 -2.77 27.26
N ASP A 2 7.46 -2.58 26.15
CA ASP A 2 8.36 -1.44 25.93
C ASP A 2 7.60 -0.12 25.75
N LEU A 3 8.34 0.99 25.71
CA LEU A 3 7.81 2.35 25.61
C LEU A 3 7.07 2.58 24.29
N GLU A 4 7.60 2.08 23.17
CA GLU A 4 7.02 2.24 21.83
C GLU A 4 5.63 1.59 21.76
N THR A 5 5.50 0.38 22.30
CA THR A 5 4.23 -0.35 22.35
C THR A 5 3.19 0.41 23.17
N ARG A 6 3.56 0.95 24.34
CA ARG A 6 2.64 1.75 25.18
C ARG A 6 2.20 3.04 24.52
N GLN A 7 3.12 3.73 23.82
CA GLN A 7 2.81 4.93 23.07
C GLN A 7 1.83 4.63 21.94
N LEU A 8 2.08 3.58 21.16
CA LEU A 8 1.18 3.18 20.07
C LEU A 8 -0.20 2.77 20.60
N GLN A 9 -0.25 1.97 21.66
CA GLN A 9 -1.52 1.58 22.29
C GLN A 9 -2.30 2.81 22.75
N LYS A 10 -1.62 3.79 23.37
CA LYS A 10 -2.27 5.02 23.81
C LYS A 10 -2.87 5.81 22.64
N ILE A 11 -2.11 6.00 21.55
CA ILE A 11 -2.61 6.73 20.36
C ILE A 11 -3.85 6.04 19.78
N LEU A 12 -3.80 4.71 19.63
CA LEU A 12 -4.90 3.95 19.06
C LEU A 12 -6.12 3.86 20.00
N ASP A 13 -5.91 3.78 21.30
CA ASP A 13 -6.98 3.78 22.31
C ASP A 13 -7.68 5.14 22.39
N ASP A 14 -6.91 6.24 22.40
CA ASP A 14 -7.42 7.62 22.36
C ASP A 14 -8.24 7.87 21.06
N ALA A 15 -7.93 7.14 19.97
CA ALA A 15 -8.69 7.16 18.71
C ALA A 15 -9.83 6.11 18.62
N HIS A 16 -10.07 5.33 19.68
CA HIS A 16 -11.03 4.21 19.70
C HIS A 16 -10.81 3.15 18.61
N GLN A 17 -9.56 2.94 18.22
CA GLN A 17 -9.15 1.96 17.21
C GLN A 17 -8.14 0.92 17.74
N LEU A 18 -7.98 0.78 19.06
CA LEU A 18 -7.07 -0.22 19.62
C LEU A 18 -7.47 -1.64 19.18
N PRO A 19 -6.59 -2.41 18.50
CA PRO A 19 -6.90 -3.78 18.11
C PRO A 19 -6.82 -4.73 19.30
N GLU A 20 -7.45 -5.90 19.18
CA GLU A 20 -7.40 -6.95 20.23
C GLU A 20 -5.97 -7.42 20.48
N ILE A 21 -5.17 -7.51 19.42
CA ILE A 21 -3.74 -7.85 19.49
C ILE A 21 -2.92 -6.78 18.79
N LEU A 22 -1.90 -6.29 19.49
CA LEU A 22 -0.91 -5.37 18.97
C LEU A 22 0.49 -5.90 19.27
N LEU A 23 1.27 -6.14 18.21
CA LEU A 23 2.63 -6.67 18.31
C LEU A 23 3.61 -5.77 17.55
N LEU A 24 4.60 -5.23 18.26
CA LEU A 24 5.80 -4.63 17.68
C LEU A 24 6.95 -5.63 17.80
N LYS A 25 7.50 -6.05 16.65
CA LYS A 25 8.57 -7.05 16.57
C LYS A 25 9.84 -6.39 16.01
N PRO A 26 11.02 -6.63 16.57
CA PRO A 26 12.26 -6.16 15.94
C PRO A 26 12.51 -6.86 14.58
N VAL A 27 12.23 -8.17 14.52
CA VAL A 27 12.44 -9.00 13.33
C VAL A 27 11.33 -10.05 13.24
N THR A 28 10.90 -10.34 12.01
CA THR A 28 10.02 -11.47 11.70
C THR A 28 10.35 -12.05 10.32
N THR A 29 9.76 -13.20 9.95
CA THR A 29 9.80 -13.70 8.58
C THR A 29 8.94 -12.82 7.66
N SER A 30 7.66 -12.69 8.00
CA SER A 30 6.69 -11.83 7.34
C SER A 30 5.59 -11.40 8.31
N THR A 31 5.27 -10.11 8.35
CA THR A 31 4.16 -9.59 9.15
C THR A 31 2.80 -10.11 8.66
N ASN A 32 2.64 -10.37 7.37
CA ASN A 32 1.44 -11.01 6.83
C ASN A 32 1.27 -12.44 7.36
N ASP A 33 2.36 -13.19 7.57
CA ASP A 33 2.28 -14.54 8.16
C ASP A 33 1.92 -14.49 9.63
N ASP A 34 2.53 -13.56 10.38
CA ASP A 34 2.20 -13.33 11.78
C ASP A 34 0.69 -13.04 11.95
N VAL A 35 0.14 -12.14 11.13
CA VAL A 35 -1.29 -11.83 11.13
C VAL A 35 -2.14 -13.04 10.76
N ARG A 36 -1.73 -13.82 9.73
CA ARG A 36 -2.44 -15.03 9.31
C ARG A 36 -2.56 -16.05 10.44
N GLU A 37 -1.46 -16.32 11.13
CA GLU A 37 -1.42 -17.26 12.25
C GLU A 37 -2.31 -16.81 13.42
N ILE A 38 -2.38 -15.49 13.67
CA ILE A 38 -3.23 -14.91 14.70
C ILE A 38 -4.71 -14.99 14.30
N ALA A 39 -5.03 -14.66 13.06
CA ALA A 39 -6.39 -14.71 12.51
C ALA A 39 -6.99 -16.13 12.60
N LEU A 40 -6.19 -17.16 12.29
CA LEU A 40 -6.60 -18.56 12.38
C LEU A 40 -6.97 -19.02 13.80
N LYS A 41 -6.58 -18.24 14.83
CA LYS A 41 -6.97 -18.48 16.24
C LYS A 41 -8.27 -17.78 16.63
N GLY A 42 -8.94 -17.12 15.69
CA GLY A 42 -10.24 -16.47 15.90
C GLY A 42 -10.19 -14.99 16.27
N VAL A 43 -9.00 -14.38 16.31
CA VAL A 43 -8.83 -12.93 16.56
C VAL A 43 -9.36 -12.14 15.37
N GLN A 44 -10.18 -11.12 15.62
CA GLN A 44 -10.87 -10.37 14.57
C GLN A 44 -10.19 -9.03 14.25
N SER A 45 -9.40 -8.49 15.19
CA SER A 45 -8.63 -7.26 15.02
C SER A 45 -7.20 -7.41 15.53
N VAL A 46 -6.22 -7.25 14.64
CA VAL A 46 -4.80 -7.42 14.95
C VAL A 46 -3.95 -6.42 14.19
N LEU A 47 -2.92 -5.89 14.84
CA LEU A 47 -1.85 -5.11 14.24
C LEU A 47 -0.51 -5.78 14.55
N VAL A 48 0.23 -6.16 13.52
CA VAL A 48 1.62 -6.58 13.65
C VAL A 48 2.48 -5.60 12.87
N CYS A 49 3.50 -5.04 13.52
CA CYS A 49 4.51 -4.24 12.85
C CYS A 49 5.90 -4.78 13.17
N SER A 50 6.79 -4.73 12.18
CA SER A 50 8.20 -5.09 12.34
C SER A 50 9.12 -4.00 11.82
N THR A 51 10.31 -3.87 12.42
CA THR A 51 11.39 -3.03 11.87
C THR A 51 12.20 -3.73 10.80
N ARG A 52 12.09 -5.07 10.66
CA ARG A 52 12.80 -5.87 9.64
C ARG A 52 12.04 -7.15 9.29
N GLN A 53 12.11 -7.57 8.03
CA GLN A 53 11.64 -8.90 7.60
C GLN A 53 12.75 -9.70 6.93
N THR A 54 12.80 -11.01 7.21
CA THR A 54 13.75 -11.92 6.54
C THR A 54 13.19 -12.57 5.29
N GLN A 55 11.86 -12.63 5.15
CA GLN A 55 11.15 -13.21 4.01
C GLN A 55 9.97 -12.31 3.58
N GLY A 56 10.24 -11.00 3.45
CA GLY A 56 9.25 -10.05 2.95
C GLY A 56 8.74 -10.38 1.56
N ARG A 57 7.43 -10.21 1.34
CA ARG A 57 6.74 -10.54 0.09
C ARG A 57 5.99 -9.35 -0.46
N GLY A 58 6.02 -9.20 -1.77
CA GLY A 58 5.13 -8.37 -2.55
C GLY A 58 4.17 -9.22 -3.39
N GLN A 59 3.42 -8.58 -4.29
CA GLN A 59 2.54 -9.28 -5.20
C GLN A 59 3.28 -10.29 -6.08
N ARG A 60 2.57 -11.34 -6.51
CA ARG A 60 3.11 -12.43 -7.33
C ARG A 60 4.36 -13.09 -6.72
N GLN A 61 4.41 -13.17 -5.38
CA GLN A 61 5.51 -13.78 -4.61
C GLN A 61 6.89 -13.13 -4.85
N ARG A 62 6.93 -11.89 -5.35
CA ARG A 62 8.19 -11.14 -5.47
C ARG A 62 8.75 -10.84 -4.08
N GLN A 63 10.07 -10.84 -3.96
CA GLN A 63 10.72 -10.47 -2.72
C GLN A 63 10.51 -8.98 -2.42
N TRP A 64 10.11 -8.66 -1.19
CA TRP A 64 10.12 -7.31 -0.64
C TRP A 64 11.36 -7.12 0.24
N VAL A 65 12.31 -6.33 -0.25
CA VAL A 65 13.54 -6.02 0.49
C VAL A 65 13.21 -5.19 1.71
N SER A 66 13.57 -5.71 2.89
CA SER A 66 13.05 -5.21 4.16
C SER A 66 14.15 -4.86 5.17
N PRO A 67 15.03 -3.86 4.92
CA PRO A 67 16.08 -3.47 5.85
C PRO A 67 15.51 -2.81 7.12
N GLU A 68 16.36 -2.70 8.13
CA GLU A 68 16.02 -2.06 9.41
C GLU A 68 15.71 -0.57 9.25
N GLY A 69 14.88 -0.01 10.14
CA GLY A 69 14.52 1.41 10.19
C GLY A 69 13.20 1.77 9.49
N ASN A 70 12.68 0.88 8.66
CA ASN A 70 11.44 1.05 7.90
C ASN A 70 10.21 0.52 8.65
N ILE A 71 9.03 0.70 8.04
CA ILE A 71 7.77 0.20 8.60
C ILE A 71 7.29 -0.96 7.76
N TYR A 72 7.17 -2.13 8.36
CA TYR A 72 6.47 -3.26 7.76
C TYR A 72 5.31 -3.63 8.66
N LEU A 73 4.11 -3.31 8.21
CA LEU A 73 2.88 -3.40 8.98
C LEU A 73 1.94 -4.37 8.30
N SER A 74 1.29 -5.23 9.08
CA SER A 74 0.16 -6.02 8.61
C SER A 74 -0.99 -5.96 9.59
N THR A 75 -2.22 -5.96 9.06
CA THR A 75 -3.44 -5.99 9.85
C THR A 75 -4.54 -6.80 9.17
N LEU A 76 -5.58 -7.16 9.94
CA LEU A 76 -6.81 -7.74 9.40
C LEU A 76 -7.80 -6.64 9.04
N LEU A 77 -8.34 -6.75 7.84
CA LEU A 77 -9.45 -5.94 7.37
C LEU A 77 -10.68 -6.83 7.16
N ASN A 78 -11.81 -6.41 7.72
CA ASN A 78 -13.11 -7.04 7.51
C ASN A 78 -13.99 -6.09 6.70
N THR A 79 -14.74 -6.63 5.74
CA THR A 79 -15.57 -5.85 4.80
C THR A 79 -16.92 -6.53 4.61
N ARG A 80 -17.93 -5.77 4.20
CA ARG A 80 -19.23 -6.28 3.77
C ARG A 80 -19.22 -6.61 2.28
N THR A 81 -18.42 -5.90 1.50
CA THR A 81 -18.21 -6.16 0.07
C THR A 81 -17.19 -7.29 -0.11
N ALA A 82 -17.36 -8.15 -1.12
CA ALA A 82 -16.36 -9.17 -1.42
C ALA A 82 -15.10 -8.53 -2.04
N ILE A 83 -13.90 -9.11 -1.83
CA ILE A 83 -12.67 -8.55 -2.42
C ILE A 83 -12.77 -8.33 -3.93
N ASP A 84 -12.25 -7.19 -4.35
CA ASP A 84 -11.74 -6.98 -5.69
C ASP A 84 -10.50 -6.07 -5.68
N GLY A 85 -10.00 -5.72 -6.87
CA GLY A 85 -8.79 -4.89 -7.02
C GLY A 85 -8.91 -3.47 -6.47
N ARG A 86 -10.13 -2.94 -6.26
CA ARG A 86 -10.35 -1.58 -5.78
C ARG A 86 -9.90 -1.39 -4.34
N LEU A 87 -9.92 -2.44 -3.51
CA LEU A 87 -9.51 -2.35 -2.11
C LEU A 87 -8.07 -1.84 -1.96
N ALA A 88 -7.13 -2.33 -2.78
CA ALA A 88 -5.75 -1.85 -2.74
C ALA A 88 -5.62 -0.37 -3.14
N LEU A 89 -6.48 0.09 -4.06
CA LEU A 89 -6.54 1.48 -4.50
C LEU A 89 -7.10 2.37 -3.38
N GLU A 90 -8.14 1.93 -2.68
CA GLU A 90 -8.68 2.65 -1.51
C GLU A 90 -7.67 2.75 -0.38
N ILE A 91 -6.96 1.66 -0.08
CA ILE A 91 -5.90 1.65 0.94
C ILE A 91 -4.83 2.67 0.56
N ALA A 92 -4.38 2.69 -0.71
CA ALA A 92 -3.40 3.67 -1.17
C ALA A 92 -3.89 5.11 -1.00
N LEU A 93 -5.12 5.40 -1.42
CA LEU A 93 -5.70 6.74 -1.30
C LEU A 93 -5.80 7.20 0.15
N ASN A 94 -6.29 6.35 1.07
CA ASN A 94 -6.38 6.71 2.48
C ASN A 94 -5.00 6.91 3.12
N ILE A 95 -3.99 6.14 2.70
CA ILE A 95 -2.60 6.34 3.14
C ILE A 95 -2.08 7.71 2.69
N LEU A 96 -2.31 8.12 1.43
CA LEU A 96 -1.88 9.43 0.93
C LEU A 96 -2.54 10.61 1.67
N GLN A 97 -3.71 10.40 2.28
CA GLN A 97 -4.43 11.41 3.07
C GLN A 97 -4.02 11.47 4.54
N MET A 98 -3.05 10.65 4.97
CA MET A 98 -2.54 10.68 6.35
C MET A 98 -2.07 12.10 6.72
N PRO A 99 -2.39 12.60 7.92
CA PRO A 99 -1.96 13.93 8.37
C PRO A 99 -0.45 14.16 8.23
N SER A 100 0.36 13.14 8.53
CA SER A 100 1.82 13.20 8.42
C SER A 100 2.35 13.38 6.99
N LEU A 101 1.53 13.13 5.96
CA LEU A 101 1.96 13.10 4.56
C LEU A 101 1.42 14.27 3.71
N GLN A 102 0.63 15.17 4.30
CA GLN A 102 -0.10 16.22 3.56
C GLN A 102 0.80 17.18 2.78
N ASP A 103 2.02 17.42 3.26
CA ASP A 103 2.98 18.35 2.63
C ASP A 103 3.88 17.67 1.58
N LEU A 104 3.70 16.36 1.33
CA LEU A 104 4.51 15.60 0.37
C LEU A 104 3.78 15.46 -0.97
N ASP A 105 4.52 15.61 -2.07
CA ASP A 105 4.01 15.33 -3.42
C ASP A 105 4.03 13.83 -3.69
N LEU A 106 2.94 13.15 -3.31
CA LEU A 106 2.78 11.71 -3.38
C LEU A 106 1.79 11.31 -4.46
N GLN A 107 2.04 10.14 -5.03
CA GLN A 107 1.27 9.54 -6.11
C GLN A 107 0.93 8.09 -5.78
N VAL A 108 -0.03 7.53 -6.51
CA VAL A 108 -0.32 6.10 -6.53
C VAL A 108 -0.01 5.54 -7.90
N LYS A 109 0.87 4.54 -7.94
CA LYS A 109 1.11 3.77 -9.17
C LYS A 109 0.27 2.50 -9.11
N TRP A 110 -0.62 2.36 -10.09
CA TRP A 110 -1.51 1.20 -10.18
C TRP A 110 -0.70 -0.12 -10.29
N PRO A 111 -1.13 -1.21 -9.61
CA PRO A 111 -2.33 -1.30 -8.78
C PRO A 111 -2.13 -1.06 -7.28
N ASN A 112 -0.89 -1.02 -6.79
CA ASN A 112 -0.63 -1.20 -5.36
C ASN A 112 0.68 -0.55 -4.88
N ASP A 113 1.26 0.33 -5.68
CA ASP A 113 2.54 0.98 -5.40
C ASP A 113 2.28 2.40 -4.86
N LEU A 114 2.82 2.67 -3.67
CA LEU A 114 2.89 4.01 -3.12
C LEU A 114 4.11 4.71 -3.77
N TYR A 115 3.86 5.79 -4.50
CA TYR A 115 4.79 6.35 -5.48
C TYR A 115 4.98 7.86 -5.31
N SER A 116 5.98 8.39 -5.99
CA SER A 116 6.29 9.82 -6.12
C SER A 116 7.06 10.02 -7.43
N CYS A 117 7.28 11.27 -7.82
CA CYS A 117 8.17 11.59 -8.94
C CYS A 117 9.61 11.05 -8.72
N GLN A 118 10.04 10.86 -7.46
CA GLN A 118 11.35 10.29 -7.12
C GLN A 118 11.32 8.75 -6.98
N GLY A 119 10.21 8.09 -7.30
CA GLY A 119 10.10 6.63 -7.29
C GLY A 119 9.22 6.07 -6.16
N LYS A 120 9.29 4.75 -6.00
CA LYS A 120 8.45 4.00 -5.05
C LYS A 120 8.94 4.16 -3.62
N TRP A 121 8.06 4.59 -2.73
CA TRP A 121 8.31 4.72 -1.29
C TRP A 121 7.54 3.71 -0.45
N GLY A 122 6.64 2.93 -1.05
CA GLY A 122 5.97 1.86 -0.34
C GLY A 122 5.17 0.92 -1.24
N GLY A 123 4.63 -0.13 -0.66
CA GLY A 123 3.85 -1.13 -1.38
C GLY A 123 2.78 -1.75 -0.51
N ILE A 124 1.66 -2.07 -1.14
CA ILE A 124 0.50 -2.69 -0.50
C ILE A 124 0.37 -4.13 -1.02
N LEU A 125 0.16 -5.07 -0.11
CA LEU A 125 -0.11 -6.47 -0.40
C LEU A 125 -1.39 -6.89 0.33
N VAL A 126 -2.43 -7.20 -0.42
CA VAL A 126 -3.68 -7.72 0.12
C VAL A 126 -3.75 -9.23 -0.14
N GLU A 127 -3.91 -10.02 0.90
CA GLU A 127 -4.04 -11.48 0.83
C GLU A 127 -5.38 -11.92 1.44
N PRO A 128 -6.30 -12.52 0.67
CA PRO A 128 -7.59 -12.95 1.21
C PRO A 128 -7.47 -14.15 2.13
N ILE A 129 -8.21 -14.13 3.24
CA ILE A 129 -8.49 -15.29 4.11
C ILE A 129 -9.83 -15.91 3.72
N SER A 130 -10.83 -15.06 3.52
CA SER A 130 -12.17 -15.39 3.05
C SER A 130 -12.67 -14.31 2.08
N PRO A 131 -13.86 -14.43 1.46
CA PRO A 131 -14.38 -13.39 0.58
C PRO A 131 -14.51 -12.00 1.21
N HIS A 132 -14.60 -11.91 2.54
CA HIS A 132 -14.90 -10.68 3.29
C HIS A 132 -13.82 -10.32 4.34
N GLN A 133 -12.78 -11.12 4.46
CA GLN A 133 -11.70 -10.92 5.44
C GLN A 133 -10.34 -11.08 4.76
N PHE A 134 -9.47 -10.09 4.96
CA PHE A 134 -8.20 -9.99 4.26
C PHE A 134 -7.09 -9.57 5.20
N ILE A 135 -5.87 -10.00 4.86
CA ILE A 135 -4.64 -9.51 5.47
C ILE A 135 -4.13 -8.39 4.58
N VAL A 136 -4.00 -7.19 5.15
CA VAL A 136 -3.43 -6.03 4.48
C VAL A 136 -2.03 -5.83 5.02
N GLY A 137 -1.02 -6.08 4.18
CA GLY A 137 0.37 -5.75 4.43
C GLY A 137 0.75 -4.44 3.74
N VAL A 138 1.40 -3.55 4.47
CA VAL A 138 1.95 -2.29 3.97
C VAL A 138 3.42 -2.19 4.37
N GLY A 139 4.28 -2.11 3.36
CA GLY A 139 5.70 -1.79 3.53
C GLY A 139 5.95 -0.34 3.16
N ILE A 140 6.50 0.46 4.09
CA ILE A 140 6.88 1.85 3.86
C ILE A 140 8.40 2.00 4.03
N ASN A 141 9.03 2.57 3.01
CA ASN A 141 10.39 3.06 3.07
C ASN A 141 10.37 4.39 3.84
N LEU A 142 10.53 4.33 5.16
CA LEU A 142 10.76 5.51 5.97
C LEU A 142 12.17 6.04 5.73
N GLU A 143 13.17 5.15 5.75
CA GLU A 143 14.58 5.44 5.52
C GLU A 143 15.04 4.91 4.15
N PRO A 144 16.12 5.46 3.57
CA PRO A 144 16.64 5.01 2.28
C PRO A 144 16.94 3.50 2.24
N VAL A 145 16.52 2.85 1.16
CA VAL A 145 16.74 1.42 0.95
C VAL A 145 17.96 1.20 0.04
N PRO A 146 18.83 0.20 0.29
CA PRO A 146 20.01 -0.05 -0.54
C PRO A 146 19.66 -0.31 -2.01
N LYS A 147 20.13 0.55 -2.92
CA LYS A 147 19.86 0.47 -4.36
C LYS A 147 20.28 -0.85 -5.01
N ALA A 148 21.33 -1.49 -4.49
CA ALA A 148 21.87 -2.75 -5.02
C ALA A 148 20.90 -3.95 -4.91
N GLN A 149 19.76 -3.80 -4.24
CA GLN A 149 18.81 -4.88 -3.96
C GLN A 149 17.45 -4.68 -4.63
N ILE A 150 17.23 -3.62 -5.43
CA ILE A 150 15.92 -3.27 -5.98
C ILE A 150 15.97 -3.05 -7.49
N ASP A 151 15.08 -3.74 -8.22
CA ASP A 151 14.98 -3.69 -9.69
C ASP A 151 14.19 -2.49 -10.24
N GLN A 152 13.79 -1.56 -9.37
CA GLN A 152 12.97 -0.40 -9.72
C GLN A 152 13.40 0.83 -8.94
N HIS A 153 13.13 2.00 -9.51
CA HIS A 153 13.41 3.27 -8.84
C HIS A 153 12.62 3.36 -7.52
N ALA A 154 13.34 3.47 -6.42
CA ALA A 154 12.80 3.55 -5.07
C ALA A 154 13.32 4.81 -4.37
N THR A 155 12.50 5.33 -3.46
CA THR A 155 12.81 6.45 -2.57
C THR A 155 12.26 6.14 -1.18
N SER A 156 12.43 7.06 -0.25
CA SER A 156 11.96 6.98 1.12
C SER A 156 11.27 8.27 1.54
N LEU A 157 10.40 8.20 2.55
CA LEU A 157 9.72 9.38 3.06
C LEU A 157 10.72 10.45 3.56
N ARG A 158 11.87 10.04 4.11
CA ARG A 158 12.95 10.96 4.49
C ARG A 158 13.59 11.66 3.30
N GLU A 159 13.84 10.97 2.19
CA GLU A 159 14.34 11.57 0.94
C GLU A 159 13.30 12.51 0.30
N LEU A 160 12.02 12.24 0.50
CA LEU A 160 10.92 13.10 0.07
C LEU A 160 10.71 14.34 0.95
N GLY A 161 11.45 14.46 2.06
CA GLY A 161 11.40 15.64 2.93
C GLY A 161 10.56 15.48 4.18
N LEU A 162 10.09 14.28 4.53
CA LEU A 162 9.41 14.05 5.80
C LEU A 162 10.37 14.26 6.97
N GLN A 163 10.17 15.31 7.76
CA GLN A 163 10.97 15.63 8.94
C GLN A 163 10.15 15.53 10.23
N ASP A 164 10.83 15.30 11.36
CA ASP A 164 10.30 15.44 12.72
C ASP A 164 9.07 14.60 13.11
N ILE A 165 8.69 13.61 12.32
CA ILE A 165 7.65 12.63 12.69
C ILE A 165 8.25 11.32 13.20
N SER A 166 7.68 10.82 14.30
CA SER A 166 8.06 9.56 14.91
C SER A 166 7.51 8.37 14.12
N ARG A 167 8.27 7.27 14.05
CA ARG A 167 7.83 6.02 13.42
C ARG A 167 6.53 5.49 14.04
N ILE A 168 6.34 5.68 15.33
CA ILE A 168 5.14 5.23 16.06
C ILE A 168 3.90 6.01 15.63
N GLN A 169 4.02 7.33 15.44
CA GLN A 169 2.93 8.14 14.90
C GLN A 169 2.52 7.67 13.50
N LEU A 170 3.49 7.41 12.62
CA LEU A 170 3.22 6.89 11.28
C LEU A 170 2.56 5.51 11.31
N ILE A 171 3.00 4.61 12.20
CA ILE A 171 2.36 3.29 12.37
C ILE A 171 0.89 3.43 12.78
N ALA A 172 0.59 4.34 13.70
CA ALA A 172 -0.77 4.60 14.13
C ALA A 172 -1.62 5.13 12.97
N GLU A 173 -1.14 6.17 12.27
CA GLU A 173 -1.86 6.76 11.14
C GLU A 173 -2.05 5.78 9.98
N LEU A 174 -1.04 4.94 9.67
CA LEU A 174 -1.16 3.87 8.67
C LEU A 174 -2.26 2.88 9.04
N PHE A 175 -2.28 2.41 10.29
CA PHE A 175 -3.31 1.48 10.75
C PHE A 175 -4.70 2.11 10.63
N MET A 176 -4.88 3.35 11.09
CA MET A 176 -6.16 4.05 11.01
C MET A 176 -6.60 4.30 9.55
N ALA A 177 -5.66 4.65 8.66
CA ALA A 177 -5.92 4.82 7.23
C ALA A 177 -6.38 3.51 6.56
N ILE A 178 -5.76 2.39 6.91
CA ILE A 178 -6.16 1.05 6.42
C ILE A 178 -7.57 0.71 6.90
N GLN A 179 -7.88 0.94 8.19
CA GLN A 179 -9.22 0.70 8.73
C GLN A 179 -10.27 1.58 8.03
N GLN A 180 -9.97 2.86 7.80
CA GLN A 180 -10.86 3.79 7.10
C GLN A 180 -11.10 3.37 5.64
N ALA A 181 -10.10 2.78 4.97
CA ALA A 181 -10.24 2.29 3.61
C ALA A 181 -11.31 1.20 3.48
N SER A 182 -11.55 0.38 4.51
CA SER A 182 -12.66 -0.60 4.48
C SER A 182 -14.02 0.07 4.40
N ALA A 183 -14.22 1.19 5.08
CA ALA A 183 -15.48 1.93 5.05
C ALA A 183 -15.74 2.55 3.66
N TRP A 184 -14.70 3.06 3.01
CA TRP A 184 -14.79 3.54 1.61
C TRP A 184 -15.10 2.39 0.65
N PHE A 185 -14.42 1.26 0.80
CA PHE A 185 -14.63 0.07 -0.03
C PHE A 185 -16.05 -0.49 0.13
N ASP A 186 -16.56 -0.55 1.35
CA ASP A 186 -17.92 -0.96 1.69
C ASP A 186 -19.01 0.05 1.25
N HIS A 187 -18.61 1.24 0.82
CA HIS A 187 -19.48 2.25 0.22
C HIS A 187 -19.18 2.40 -1.29
N ASP A 188 -18.95 1.25 -1.94
CA ASP A 188 -18.73 1.10 -3.39
C ASP A 188 -17.57 1.92 -3.97
N CYS A 189 -16.60 2.31 -3.14
CA CYS A 189 -15.46 3.11 -3.58
C CYS A 189 -15.91 4.43 -4.23
N TYR A 190 -16.87 5.14 -3.63
CA TYR A 190 -17.50 6.33 -4.24
C TYR A 190 -16.47 7.29 -4.89
N ASN A 191 -16.71 7.62 -6.17
CA ASN A 191 -15.84 8.45 -7.02
C ASN A 191 -14.37 7.98 -7.06
N LEU A 192 -14.12 6.67 -7.08
CA LEU A 192 -12.77 6.09 -7.11
C LEU A 192 -11.95 6.62 -8.28
N ALA A 193 -12.51 6.67 -9.50
CA ALA A 193 -11.79 7.13 -10.67
C ALA A 193 -11.27 8.56 -10.49
N ALA A 194 -12.15 9.47 -10.05
CA ALA A 194 -11.78 10.87 -9.85
C ALA A 194 -10.68 11.03 -8.78
N ARG A 195 -10.84 10.37 -7.63
CA ARG A 195 -9.86 10.45 -6.52
C ARG A 195 -8.52 9.82 -6.90
N PHE A 196 -8.54 8.65 -7.53
CA PHE A 196 -7.32 7.98 -7.97
C PHE A 196 -6.61 8.76 -9.06
N ASN A 197 -7.33 9.19 -10.10
CA ASN A 197 -6.74 9.86 -11.25
C ASN A 197 -6.11 11.21 -10.88
N HIS A 198 -6.55 11.84 -9.79
CA HIS A 198 -5.90 13.02 -9.23
C HIS A 198 -4.47 12.75 -8.73
N TYR A 199 -4.23 11.56 -8.14
CA TYR A 199 -2.93 11.15 -7.60
C TYR A 199 -2.20 10.13 -8.48
N ALA A 200 -2.71 9.83 -9.68
CA ALA A 200 -2.22 8.72 -10.48
C ALA A 200 -0.82 9.00 -11.05
N ALA A 201 0.15 8.14 -10.69
CA ALA A 201 1.45 8.15 -11.33
C ALA A 201 1.31 7.80 -12.82
N PHE A 202 2.08 8.49 -13.66
CA PHE A 202 2.13 8.33 -15.11
C PHE A 202 0.85 8.69 -15.87
N LYS A 203 -0.11 9.37 -15.23
CA LYS A 203 -1.30 9.84 -15.93
C LYS A 203 -0.92 10.77 -17.08
N ASP A 204 -1.55 10.54 -18.23
CA ASP A 204 -1.35 11.23 -19.50
C ASP A 204 0.08 11.09 -20.08
N GLN A 205 0.83 10.06 -19.63
CA GLN A 205 2.17 9.73 -20.14
C GLN A 205 2.16 8.46 -20.99
N ALA A 206 3.20 8.30 -21.81
CA ALA A 206 3.45 7.08 -22.57
C ALA A 206 3.87 5.94 -21.64
N VAL A 207 3.16 4.83 -21.73
CA VAL A 207 3.35 3.67 -20.85
C VAL A 207 3.45 2.37 -21.64
N GLU A 208 4.08 1.40 -21.00
CA GLU A 208 3.99 -0.02 -21.31
C GLU A 208 3.12 -0.70 -20.25
N PHE A 209 2.17 -1.52 -20.68
CA PHE A 209 1.31 -2.30 -19.80
C PHE A 209 1.41 -3.78 -20.12
N GLU A 210 1.93 -4.54 -19.17
CA GLU A 210 2.09 -5.99 -19.23
C GLU A 210 0.86 -6.66 -18.61
N HIS A 211 0.06 -7.34 -19.43
CA HIS A 211 -1.16 -8.05 -19.03
C HIS A 211 -1.09 -9.54 -19.40
N LEU A 212 -2.12 -10.33 -19.07
CA LEU A 212 -2.11 -11.80 -19.27
C LEU A 212 -1.84 -12.22 -20.72
N SER A 213 -2.39 -11.52 -21.70
CA SER A 213 -2.25 -11.85 -23.13
C SER A 213 -1.01 -11.24 -23.81
N GLY A 214 -0.10 -10.57 -23.08
CA GLY A 214 1.07 -9.91 -23.65
C GLY A 214 1.27 -8.48 -23.14
N VAL A 215 1.96 -7.67 -23.96
CA VAL A 215 2.31 -6.29 -23.64
C VAL A 215 1.61 -5.35 -24.62
N CYS A 216 1.11 -4.22 -24.14
CA CYS A 216 0.63 -3.13 -24.97
C CYS A 216 1.31 -1.81 -24.59
N SER A 217 1.35 -0.88 -25.54
CA SER A 217 1.91 0.46 -25.34
C SER A 217 0.88 1.51 -25.78
N GLY A 218 0.88 2.65 -25.11
CA GLY A 218 -0.09 3.71 -25.33
C GLY A 218 -0.01 4.80 -24.27
N ILE A 219 -1.01 5.68 -24.22
CA ILE A 219 -1.12 6.72 -23.19
C ILE A 219 -1.98 6.23 -22.04
N PHE A 220 -1.48 6.30 -20.80
CA PHE A 220 -2.27 5.94 -19.62
C PHE A 220 -3.25 7.07 -19.26
N LEU A 221 -4.54 6.83 -19.44
CA LEU A 221 -5.57 7.85 -19.19
C LEU A 221 -6.05 7.87 -17.73
N GLY A 222 -5.66 6.88 -16.93
CA GLY A 222 -6.15 6.68 -15.56
C GLY A 222 -6.95 5.40 -15.41
N ILE A 223 -7.73 5.32 -14.34
CA ILE A 223 -8.66 4.22 -14.06
C ILE A 223 -10.13 4.65 -14.20
N GLN A 224 -11.02 3.66 -14.33
CA GLN A 224 -12.47 3.80 -14.17
C GLN A 224 -12.91 3.46 -12.73
N ASP A 225 -14.18 3.70 -12.39
CA ASP A 225 -14.71 3.47 -11.02
C ASP A 225 -14.73 1.98 -10.62
N ASP A 226 -14.66 1.07 -11.58
CA ASP A 226 -14.47 -0.37 -11.34
C ASP A 226 -13.00 -0.75 -11.05
N GLY A 227 -12.08 0.23 -11.06
CA GLY A 227 -10.65 0.04 -10.85
C GLY A 227 -9.85 -0.37 -12.09
N SER A 228 -10.49 -0.50 -13.25
CA SER A 228 -9.83 -0.90 -14.50
C SER A 228 -8.98 0.24 -15.07
N VAL A 229 -7.77 -0.09 -15.50
CA VAL A 229 -6.84 0.81 -16.19
C VAL A 229 -7.32 1.06 -17.61
N THR A 230 -7.36 2.33 -18.03
CA THR A 230 -7.65 2.74 -19.41
C THR A 230 -6.37 3.21 -20.10
N ILE A 231 -6.05 2.61 -21.26
CA ILE A 231 -4.91 2.97 -22.09
C ILE A 231 -5.39 3.28 -23.50
N GLU A 232 -4.99 4.45 -24.02
CA GLU A 232 -5.17 4.80 -25.42
C GLU A 232 -4.04 4.22 -26.26
N THR A 233 -4.36 3.24 -27.10
CA THR A 233 -3.42 2.57 -28.01
C THR A 233 -3.67 2.97 -29.46
N SER A 234 -2.78 2.56 -30.38
CA SER A 234 -3.01 2.75 -31.83
C SER A 234 -4.29 2.11 -32.35
N ASP A 235 -4.80 1.08 -31.66
CA ASP A 235 -6.03 0.37 -32.01
C ASP A 235 -7.27 0.96 -31.32
N GLY A 236 -7.12 2.07 -30.58
CA GLY A 236 -8.15 2.69 -29.75
C GLY A 236 -7.96 2.41 -28.25
N LEU A 237 -9.02 2.70 -27.48
CA LEU A 237 -9.04 2.55 -26.02
C LEU A 237 -9.10 1.08 -25.61
N LYS A 238 -8.20 0.66 -24.71
CA LYS A 238 -8.18 -0.67 -24.10
C LYS A 238 -8.32 -0.55 -22.58
N GLN A 239 -9.06 -1.49 -21.99
CA GLN A 239 -9.30 -1.56 -20.55
C GLN A 239 -8.69 -2.84 -19.96
N PHE A 240 -8.07 -2.73 -18.78
CA PHE A 240 -7.40 -3.84 -18.11
C PHE A 240 -7.69 -3.88 -16.62
N TYR A 241 -8.00 -5.07 -16.09
CA TYR A 241 -8.25 -5.29 -14.66
C TYR A 241 -7.04 -5.83 -13.92
N GLN A 242 -6.06 -6.38 -14.65
CA GLN A 242 -4.87 -7.01 -14.09
C GLN A 242 -3.68 -6.78 -15.01
N GLY A 243 -2.52 -6.45 -14.43
CA GLY A 243 -1.31 -6.23 -15.20
C GLY A 243 -0.21 -5.53 -14.41
N ARG A 244 0.74 -4.94 -15.12
CA ARG A 244 1.81 -4.12 -14.56
C ARG A 244 2.02 -2.89 -15.44
N LEU A 245 1.93 -1.71 -14.84
CA LEU A 245 2.16 -0.42 -15.50
C LEU A 245 3.63 0.02 -15.38
N ARG A 246 4.22 0.46 -16.47
CA ARG A 246 5.57 1.05 -16.53
C ARG A 246 5.55 2.30 -17.41
N CYS A 247 6.22 3.38 -17.00
CA CYS A 247 6.42 4.53 -17.87
C CYS A 247 7.53 4.23 -18.89
N LEU A 248 7.36 4.70 -20.13
CA LEU A 248 8.36 4.58 -21.19
C LEU A 248 9.41 5.70 -21.13
N ASP A 249 9.06 6.86 -20.57
CA ASP A 249 9.99 7.97 -20.36
C ASP A 249 10.68 7.85 -19.00
N THR A 250 11.71 7.02 -18.92
CA THR A 250 12.66 7.03 -17.78
C THR A 250 13.89 7.87 -18.05
N SER A 251 13.76 8.95 -18.83
CA SER A 251 14.82 9.95 -19.02
C SER A 251 14.92 10.84 -17.77
N LEU A 252 15.58 10.35 -16.72
CA LEU A 252 16.18 11.16 -15.66
C LEU A 252 17.67 10.85 -15.58
#